data_AF-A0A955DI73-F1
#
_entry.id   AF-A0A955DI73-F1
#
_cell.length_a   1.000
_cell.length_b   1.000
_cell.length_c   1.000
_cell.angle_alpha   90.00
_cell.angle_beta   90.00
_cell.angle_gamma   90.00
#
_symmetry.space_group_name_H-M   'P 1'
#
loop_
_entity.id
_entity.type
_entity.pdbx_description
1 polymer ?
#
loop_
_entity_poly.entity_id
_entity_poly.type
_entity_poly.pdbx_seq_one_letter_code
_entity_poly.pdbx_strand_id
1 'polypeptide(L)'
;MADHADQPLRSAFSDDPEMQHLLQLFVEELPQHIDELCEALNDESLDDAQRIAHQLKGAGAGYGFAPISEAASDLEAALTASVAEANAIRQALDALVDCCTRVIA
;
A
#
# COMPACT_ATOMS: atom_id res chain seq x y z
N MET A 1 13.44 19.34 15.06
CA MET A 1 13.74 18.61 13.82
C MET A 1 12.39 18.40 13.16
N ALA A 2 12.19 18.90 11.94
CA ALA A 2 10.86 19.19 11.43
C ALA A 2 10.06 17.92 11.12
N ASP A 3 9.01 17.76 11.92
CA ASP A 3 7.91 16.81 11.82
C ASP A 3 7.27 16.89 10.42
N HIS A 4 7.53 15.89 9.56
CA HIS A 4 6.89 15.74 8.25
C HIS A 4 6.32 14.32 8.04
N ALA A 5 6.21 13.53 9.12
CA ALA A 5 5.69 12.16 9.06
C ALA A 5 4.15 12.07 9.21
N ASP A 6 3.49 13.15 9.61
CA ASP A 6 2.07 13.14 10.00
C ASP A 6 1.13 13.84 9.00
N GLN A 7 1.56 14.08 7.76
CA GLN A 7 0.66 14.67 6.77
C GLN A 7 -0.27 13.60 6.20
N PRO A 8 -1.60 13.78 6.32
CA PRO A 8 -2.55 12.79 5.84
C PRO A 8 -2.54 12.74 4.31
N LEU A 9 -2.59 11.52 3.77
CA LEU A 9 -2.60 11.27 2.34
C LEU A 9 -4.03 11.40 1.82
N ARG A 10 -4.26 12.40 0.97
CA ARG A 10 -5.53 12.61 0.27
C ARG A 10 -5.45 12.10 -1.16
N SER A 11 -6.56 11.59 -1.65
CA SER A 11 -6.73 11.18 -3.04
C SER A 11 -6.78 12.41 -3.95
N ALA A 12 -6.28 12.26 -5.18
CA ALA A 12 -6.50 13.22 -6.26
C ALA A 12 -7.99 13.41 -6.62
N PHE A 13 -8.86 12.47 -6.24
CA PHE A 13 -10.31 12.49 -6.48
C PHE A 13 -11.12 12.84 -5.23
N SER A 14 -10.50 13.31 -4.15
CA SER A 14 -11.22 13.65 -2.91
C SER A 14 -12.33 14.69 -3.08
N ASP A 15 -12.22 15.58 -4.07
CA ASP A 15 -13.23 16.58 -4.41
C ASP A 15 -14.40 16.04 -5.26
N ASP A 16 -14.30 14.79 -5.74
CA ASP A 16 -15.32 14.17 -6.57
C ASP A 16 -16.32 13.37 -5.72
N PRO A 17 -17.60 13.79 -5.66
CA PRO A 17 -18.59 13.18 -4.78
C PRO A 17 -18.95 11.75 -5.17
N GLU A 18 -18.76 11.35 -6.43
CA GLU A 18 -18.99 9.98 -6.87
C GLU A 18 -17.86 9.06 -6.39
N MET A 19 -16.64 9.58 -6.30
CA MET A 19 -15.47 8.85 -5.81
C MET A 19 -15.43 8.75 -4.27
N GLN A 20 -15.97 9.72 -3.53
CA GLN A 20 -15.97 9.73 -2.06
C GLN A 20 -16.37 8.39 -1.43
N HIS A 21 -17.43 7.74 -1.92
CA HIS A 21 -17.86 6.44 -1.40
C HIS A 21 -16.85 5.32 -1.69
N LEU A 22 -16.27 5.31 -2.90
CA LEU A 22 -15.25 4.33 -3.28
C LEU A 22 -13.94 4.54 -2.50
N LEU A 23 -13.55 5.79 -2.26
CA LEU A 23 -12.39 6.14 -1.45
C LEU A 23 -12.56 5.67 -0.01
N GLN A 24 -13.75 5.87 0.58
CA GLN A 24 -14.05 5.36 1.93
C GLN A 24 -13.93 3.83 1.98
N LEU A 25 -14.57 3.12 1.06
CA LEU A 25 -14.47 1.65 0.97
C LEU A 25 -13.02 1.20 0.85
N PHE A 26 -12.25 1.84 -0.03
CA PHE A 26 -10.83 1.51 -0.20
C PHE A 26 -10.05 1.69 1.10
N VAL A 27 -10.22 2.81 1.81
CA VAL A 27 -9.56 3.06 3.11
C VAL A 27 -9.98 2.04 4.17
N GLU A 28 -11.23 1.60 4.17
CA GLU A 28 -11.72 0.56 5.07
C GLU A 28 -11.13 -0.83 4.75
N GLU A 29 -10.87 -1.13 3.47
CA GLU A 29 -10.29 -2.41 3.02
C GLU A 29 -8.75 -2.46 3.16
N LEU A 30 -8.06 -1.32 3.12
CA LEU A 30 -6.60 -1.23 3.27
C LEU A 30 -6.03 -2.04 4.46
N PRO A 31 -6.51 -1.91 5.71
CA PRO A 31 -5.96 -2.66 6.84
C PRO A 31 -6.08 -4.17 6.67
N GLN A 32 -7.14 -4.67 6.03
CA GLN A 32 -7.30 -6.09 5.74
C GLN A 32 -6.24 -6.55 4.73
N HIS A 33 -6.04 -5.80 3.65
CA HIS A 33 -5.01 -6.13 2.66
C HIS A 33 -3.59 -6.13 3.24
N ILE A 34 -3.30 -5.21 4.17
CA ILE A 34 -2.01 -5.17 4.87
C ILE A 34 -1.83 -6.39 5.78
N ASP A 35 -2.89 -6.84 6.46
CA ASP A 35 -2.85 -8.04 7.29
C ASP A 35 -2.60 -9.29 6.44
N GLU A 36 -3.36 -9.48 5.35
CA GLU A 36 -3.18 -10.57 4.38
C GLU A 36 -1.75 -10.60 3.81
N LEU A 37 -1.20 -9.42 3.49
CA LEU A 37 0.15 -9.28 3.00
C LEU A 37 1.20 -9.67 4.05
N CYS A 38 0.99 -9.27 5.30
CA CYS A 38 1.89 -9.60 6.41
C CYS A 38 1.86 -11.12 6.70
N GLU A 39 0.67 -11.73 6.66
CA GLU A 39 0.51 -13.18 6.77
C GLU A 39 1.20 -13.93 5.63
N ALA A 40 1.00 -13.51 4.37
CA ALA A 40 1.64 -14.13 3.22
C ALA A 40 3.18 -14.07 3.29
N LEU A 41 3.73 -12.94 3.75
CA LEU A 41 5.17 -12.79 3.97
C LEU A 41 5.69 -13.67 5.11
N ASN A 42 4.89 -13.87 6.15
CA ASN A 42 5.25 -14.73 7.28
C ASN A 42 5.15 -16.23 6.94
N ASP A 43 4.25 -16.60 6.04
CA ASP A 43 4.09 -17.98 5.53
C ASP A 43 5.04 -18.29 4.35
N GLU A 44 6.01 -17.40 4.07
CA GLU A 44 6.95 -17.50 2.93
C GLU A 44 6.24 -17.59 1.55
N SER A 45 4.98 -17.20 1.48
CA SER A 45 4.14 -17.18 0.28
C SER A 45 4.36 -15.89 -0.51
N LEU A 46 5.55 -15.79 -1.11
CA LEU A 46 5.98 -14.60 -1.87
C LEU A 46 5.08 -14.32 -3.09
N ASP A 47 4.54 -15.36 -3.74
CA ASP A 47 3.60 -15.23 -4.86
C ASP A 47 2.29 -14.54 -4.44
N ASP A 48 1.74 -14.90 -3.28
CA ASP A 48 0.53 -14.27 -2.76
C ASP A 48 0.80 -12.83 -2.29
N ALA A 49 1.92 -12.61 -1.60
CA ALA A 49 2.35 -11.27 -1.22
C ALA A 49 2.53 -10.37 -2.46
N GLN A 50 3.10 -10.90 -3.54
CA GLN A 50 3.27 -10.18 -4.81
C GLN A 50 1.92 -9.81 -5.43
N ARG A 51 0.95 -10.74 -5.43
CA ARG A 51 -0.40 -10.48 -5.94
C ARG A 51 -1.13 -9.41 -5.15
N ILE A 52 -1.01 -9.42 -3.83
CA ILE A 52 -1.64 -8.40 -2.98
C ILE A 52 -0.97 -7.04 -3.22
N ALA A 53 0.36 -6.98 -3.27
CA ALA A 53 1.09 -5.76 -3.61
C ALA A 53 0.69 -5.20 -5.00
N HIS A 54 0.54 -6.07 -6.00
CA HIS A 54 0.08 -5.68 -7.34
C HIS A 54 -1.34 -5.09 -7.32
N GLN A 55 -2.26 -5.68 -6.55
CA GLN A 55 -3.62 -5.18 -6.39
C GLN A 55 -3.64 -3.81 -5.71
N LEU A 56 -2.89 -3.64 -4.63
CA LEU A 56 -2.76 -2.37 -3.92
C LEU A 56 -2.14 -1.28 -4.80
N LYS A 57 -1.18 -1.63 -5.64
CA LYS A 57 -0.60 -0.73 -6.65
C LYS A 57 -1.66 -0.24 -7.64
N GLY A 58 -2.42 -1.17 -8.24
CA GLY A 58 -3.48 -0.83 -9.18
C GLY A 58 -4.59 0.01 -8.53
N ALA A 59 -5.01 -0.36 -7.33
CA ALA A 59 -6.03 0.35 -6.57
C ALA A 59 -5.54 1.74 -6.15
N GLY A 60 -4.33 1.87 -5.62
CA GLY A 60 -3.73 3.15 -5.25
C GLY A 60 -3.67 4.11 -6.45
N ALA A 61 -3.25 3.65 -7.62
CA ALA A 61 -3.26 4.46 -8.84
C ALA A 61 -4.68 4.82 -9.30
N GLY A 62 -5.61 3.86 -9.28
CA GLY A 62 -7.00 4.06 -9.69
C GLY A 62 -7.79 5.01 -8.79
N TYR A 63 -7.52 4.98 -7.49
CA TYR A 63 -8.12 5.84 -6.47
C TYR A 63 -7.34 7.12 -6.23
N GLY A 64 -6.27 7.41 -6.97
CA GLY A 64 -5.54 8.67 -6.87
C GLY A 64 -4.62 8.80 -5.64
N PHE A 65 -4.27 7.68 -5.02
CA PHE A 65 -3.26 7.57 -3.96
C PHE A 65 -1.90 7.14 -4.54
N ALA A 66 -1.24 8.06 -5.25
CA ALA A 66 0.09 7.86 -5.81
C ALA A 66 1.11 7.25 -4.81
N PRO A 67 1.27 7.75 -3.57
CA PRO A 67 2.24 7.19 -2.62
C PRO A 67 1.97 5.72 -2.24
N ILE A 68 0.70 5.30 -2.15
CA ILE A 68 0.37 3.89 -1.92
C ILE A 68 0.79 3.06 -3.13
N SER A 69 0.51 3.56 -4.34
CA SER A 69 0.89 2.88 -5.57
C SER A 69 2.40 2.74 -5.71
N GLU A 70 3.17 3.76 -5.32
CA GLU A 70 4.63 3.74 -5.33
C GLU A 70 5.16 2.70 -4.34
N ALA A 71 4.74 2.79 -3.06
CA ALA A 71 5.18 1.85 -2.02
C ALA A 71 4.82 0.39 -2.34
N ALA A 72 3.62 0.15 -2.89
CA ALA A 72 3.20 -1.18 -3.31
C ALA A 72 4.02 -1.69 -4.51
N SER A 73 4.43 -0.80 -5.42
CA SER A 73 5.32 -1.15 -6.52
C SER A 73 6.74 -1.48 -6.06
N ASP A 74 7.26 -0.78 -5.06
CA ASP A 74 8.56 -1.10 -4.46
C ASP A 74 8.53 -2.47 -3.77
N LEU A 75 7.45 -2.79 -3.05
CA LEU A 75 7.27 -4.10 -2.44
C LEU A 75 7.16 -5.21 -3.48
N GLU A 76 6.34 -5.02 -4.52
CA GLU A 76 6.24 -5.94 -5.65
C GLU A 76 7.62 -6.21 -6.27
N ALA A 77 8.40 -5.14 -6.53
CA ALA A 77 9.74 -5.26 -7.08
C ALA A 77 10.67 -6.06 -6.16
N ALA A 78 10.66 -5.79 -4.85
CA ALA A 78 11.46 -6.51 -3.86
C ALA A 78 11.11 -8.01 -3.79
N LEU A 79 9.83 -8.36 -3.99
CA LEU A 79 9.36 -9.75 -4.02
C LEU A 79 9.75 -10.48 -5.31
N THR A 80 9.79 -9.77 -6.44
CA THR A 80 10.19 -10.35 -7.74
C THR A 80 11.71 -10.48 -7.94
N ALA A 81 12.50 -9.85 -7.07
CA ALA A 81 13.94 -9.81 -7.21
C ALA A 81 14.52 -11.24 -7.14
N SER A 82 15.49 -11.55 -8.01
CA SER A 82 16.15 -12.87 -8.02
C SER A 82 16.84 -13.22 -6.70
N VAL A 83 17.15 -12.20 -5.89
CA VAL A 83 17.58 -12.34 -4.50
C VAL A 83 16.64 -11.48 -3.66
N ALA A 84 15.57 -12.10 -3.17
CA ALA A 84 14.66 -11.47 -2.23
C ALA A 84 15.39 -11.17 -0.92
N GLU A 85 15.78 -9.90 -0.72
CA GLU A 85 16.35 -9.47 0.55
C GLU A 85 15.23 -9.23 1.55
N ALA A 86 15.17 -10.05 2.60
CA ALA A 86 14.17 -9.92 3.66
C ALA A 86 14.12 -8.50 4.26
N ASN A 87 15.27 -7.81 4.33
CA ASN A 87 15.34 -6.43 4.79
C ASN A 87 14.72 -5.43 3.79
N ALA A 88 14.88 -5.66 2.48
CA ALA A 88 14.27 -4.80 1.46
C ALA A 88 12.74 -4.98 1.43
N ILE A 89 12.27 -6.23 1.48
CA ILE A 89 10.84 -6.55 1.58
C ILE A 89 10.23 -5.89 2.81
N ARG A 90 10.89 -6.03 3.97
CA ARG A 90 10.40 -5.46 5.22
C ARG A 90 10.36 -3.93 5.21
N GLN A 91 11.36 -3.27 4.62
CA GLN A 91 11.36 -1.81 4.45
C GLN A 91 10.24 -1.35 3.51
N ALA A 92 10.02 -2.05 2.40
CA ALA A 92 8.96 -1.71 1.47
C ALA A 92 7.57 -1.95 2.07
N LEU A 93 7.39 -3.03 2.84
CA LEU A 93 6.17 -3.31 3.59
C LEU A 93 5.90 -2.19 4.61
N ASP A 94 6.90 -1.82 5.42
CA ASP A 94 6.76 -0.78 6.44
C ASP A 94 6.37 0.57 5.82
N ALA A 95 6.98 0.93 4.68
CA ALA A 95 6.62 2.13 3.92
C ALA A 95 5.18 2.08 3.38
N LEU A 96 4.72 0.91 2.93
CA LEU A 96 3.35 0.71 2.47
C LEU A 96 2.35 0.84 3.64
N VAL A 97 2.65 0.22 4.78
CA VAL A 97 1.82 0.34 5.99
C VAL A 97 1.74 1.79 6.46
N ASP A 98 2.86 2.52 6.50
CA ASP A 98 2.88 3.96 6.83
C ASP A 98 1.93 4.73 5.92
N CYS A 99 2.03 4.53 4.60
CA CYS A 99 1.13 5.16 3.65
C CYS A 99 -0.34 4.82 3.94
N CYS A 100 -0.67 3.54 4.13
CA CYS A 100 -2.03 3.08 4.39
C CYS A 100 -2.62 3.64 5.70
N THR A 101 -1.82 3.78 6.75
CA THR A 101 -2.28 4.34 8.04
C THR A 101 -2.55 5.85 7.99
N ARG A 102 -1.96 6.54 7.03
CA ARG A 102 -2.07 8.00 6.86
C ARG A 102 -3.17 8.41 5.90
N VAL A 103 -3.82 7.46 5.23
CA VAL A 103 -4.86 7.75 4.25
C VAL A 103 -6.08 8.32 4.93
N ILE A 104 -6.60 9.41 4.36
CA ILE A 104 -7.90 9.95 4.73
C ILE A 104 -8.77 10.02 3.47
N ALA A 105 -10.02 9.60 3.60
CA ALA A 105 -11.00 9.72 2.52
C ALA A 105 -11.77 11.06 2.58
#